data_AF-A0A380NGQ0-F1
#
_entry.id   AF-A0A380NGQ0-F1
#
_cell.length_a   1.000
_cell.length_b   1.000
_cell.length_c   1.000
_cell.angle_alpha   90.00
_cell.angle_beta   90.00
_cell.angle_gamma   90.00
#
_symmetry.space_group_name_H-M   'P 1'
#
loop_
_entity.id
_entity.type
_entity.pdbx_description
1 polymer ?
#
loop_
_entity_poly.entity_id
_entity_poly.type
_entity_poly.pdbx_seq_one_letter_code
_entity_poly.pdbx_strand_id
1 'polypeptide(L)'
;MMNGDTRQYSSSFNQSSRREGRDSYWATDTERPDVVKPNPQTRFVPPQSAESSRQLYDFDQPHETQFAEYGNSAGGDNSQRPPEPPRHPHAWRRRVVWCGGILLLLWALLFMLPIPFGTIQVTGSDKVTVSDVMAAGNIRYPINLLQINTSQLEERLQHDLRVETAKTTYVLPLTLQVTITERQPAAVVATQFGFATLDASGRVINMGSAIEDTAAPIISGIKLGNVLLGDLIEVPVIKGALTYLSSLSAEGRSSIAEINVGDTQQLIAYTVDGLPLHLGDITELDKKGPLSENMLRDVKARGVAAQYLDVNVKAPFIKTP
;
A
#
# COMPACT_ATOMS: atom_id res chain seq x y z
N MET A 1 77.53 -20.06 5.78
CA MET A 1 77.48 -21.51 6.13
C MET A 1 76.24 -22.10 5.47
N MET A 2 76.48 -22.97 4.48
CA MET A 2 75.70 -24.16 4.02
C MET A 2 74.17 -24.04 3.80
N ASN A 3 73.70 -24.07 2.54
CA ASN A 3 73.33 -25.24 1.69
C ASN A 3 71.94 -25.79 2.06
N GLY A 4 70.91 -25.66 1.22
CA GLY A 4 70.59 -26.46 0.00
C GLY A 4 69.10 -26.88 0.17
N ASP A 5 68.26 -27.23 -0.80
CA ASP A 5 68.38 -27.51 -2.21
C ASP A 5 66.97 -27.43 -2.83
N THR A 6 66.87 -26.75 -3.97
CA THR A 6 66.25 -27.18 -5.24
C THR A 6 64.99 -28.06 -5.26
N ARG A 7 63.92 -27.58 -5.94
CA ARG A 7 63.24 -28.30 -7.05
C ARG A 7 62.34 -27.38 -7.88
N GLN A 8 62.81 -27.07 -9.08
CA GLN A 8 62.02 -26.66 -10.24
C GLN A 8 61.40 -27.90 -10.90
N TYR A 9 60.22 -27.76 -11.51
CA TYR A 9 59.85 -28.54 -12.70
C TYR A 9 59.21 -27.62 -13.73
N SER A 10 59.66 -27.82 -14.96
CA SER A 10 59.42 -27.03 -16.16
C SER A 10 58.19 -27.46 -16.95
N SER A 11 57.79 -26.52 -17.79
CA SER A 11 56.89 -26.55 -18.95
C SER A 11 56.95 -27.75 -19.90
N SER A 12 55.81 -28.00 -20.54
CA SER A 12 55.64 -28.43 -21.95
C SER A 12 54.23 -27.94 -22.40
N PHE A 13 54.08 -26.97 -23.31
CA PHE A 13 54.10 -27.08 -24.78
C PHE A 13 53.40 -28.36 -25.30
N ASN A 14 52.24 -28.27 -25.97
CA ASN A 14 52.16 -28.08 -27.42
C ASN A 14 50.74 -28.25 -28.02
N GLN A 15 50.47 -27.43 -29.05
CA GLN A 15 49.68 -27.68 -30.28
C GLN A 15 48.18 -28.00 -30.28
N SER A 16 47.42 -26.97 -30.69
CA SER A 16 46.54 -26.91 -31.87
C SER A 16 46.14 -28.21 -32.59
N SER A 17 44.83 -28.37 -32.81
CA SER A 17 44.32 -28.82 -34.10
C SER A 17 42.92 -28.24 -34.39
N ARG A 18 42.90 -27.49 -35.50
CA ARG A 18 41.77 -26.92 -36.23
C ARG A 18 41.23 -27.99 -37.19
N ARG A 19 39.90 -28.18 -37.25
CA ARG A 19 39.08 -28.58 -38.43
C ARG A 19 37.63 -28.74 -37.95
N GLU A 20 36.69 -27.86 -38.31
CA GLU A 20 35.95 -27.75 -39.59
C GLU A 20 35.06 -28.96 -39.93
N GLY A 21 33.77 -28.65 -40.15
CA GLY A 21 32.76 -29.48 -40.82
C GLY A 21 31.50 -29.61 -39.99
N ARG A 22 30.49 -28.73 -40.18
CA ARG A 22 29.33 -28.92 -41.10
C ARG A 22 28.44 -30.07 -40.64
N ASP A 23 27.11 -30.01 -40.61
CA ASP A 23 26.04 -29.06 -40.87
C ASP A 23 24.80 -29.76 -40.27
N SER A 24 23.79 -29.03 -39.79
CA SER A 24 22.37 -29.24 -40.17
C SER A 24 21.37 -28.64 -39.17
N TYR A 25 20.68 -27.61 -39.67
CA TYR A 25 19.23 -27.38 -39.59
C TYR A 25 18.46 -27.89 -38.37
N TRP A 26 18.15 -26.97 -37.46
CA TRP A 26 16.76 -26.71 -37.02
C TRP A 26 16.61 -25.21 -36.78
N ALA A 27 15.92 -24.53 -37.70
CA ALA A 27 15.40 -23.20 -37.47
C ALA A 27 14.13 -23.35 -36.62
N THR A 28 14.25 -23.12 -35.32
CA THR A 28 13.12 -22.87 -34.44
C THR A 28 13.03 -21.37 -34.21
N ASP A 29 11.92 -20.80 -34.66
CA ASP A 29 11.51 -19.41 -34.45
C ASP A 29 11.87 -18.93 -33.05
N THR A 30 12.87 -18.05 -33.00
CA THR A 30 13.15 -17.26 -31.81
C THR A 30 12.30 -16.00 -31.94
N GLU A 31 11.18 -15.98 -31.24
CA GLU A 31 10.37 -14.78 -31.03
C GLU A 31 11.28 -13.65 -30.57
N ARG A 32 11.41 -12.63 -31.43
CA ARG A 32 11.97 -11.34 -31.06
C ARG A 32 11.09 -10.75 -29.97
N PRO A 33 11.65 -10.16 -28.89
CA PRO A 33 10.84 -9.31 -28.04
C PRO A 33 10.35 -8.14 -28.90
N ASP A 34 9.03 -7.97 -28.97
CA ASP A 34 8.40 -6.86 -29.66
C ASP A 34 9.02 -5.55 -29.16
N VAL A 35 9.73 -4.88 -30.07
CA VAL A 35 10.02 -3.46 -29.93
C VAL A 35 8.67 -2.77 -29.93
N VAL A 36 8.21 -2.36 -28.74
CA VAL A 36 7.05 -1.49 -28.58
C VAL A 36 7.34 -0.23 -29.39
N LYS A 37 6.74 -0.16 -30.58
CA LYS A 37 6.73 1.06 -31.38
C LYS A 37 6.07 2.14 -30.50
N PRO A 38 6.64 3.35 -30.39
CA PRO A 38 5.95 4.43 -29.72
C PRO A 38 4.60 4.63 -30.43
N ASN A 39 3.53 4.51 -29.64
CA ASN A 39 2.17 4.81 -30.08
C ASN A 39 2.19 6.20 -30.74
N PRO A 40 1.85 6.35 -32.03
CA PRO A 40 1.70 7.67 -32.60
C PRO A 40 0.56 8.32 -31.82
N GLN A 41 0.90 9.32 -31.00
CA GLN A 41 -0.09 10.15 -30.35
C GLN A 41 -1.14 10.52 -31.39
N THR A 42 -2.37 10.07 -31.17
CA THR A 42 -3.50 10.44 -31.98
C THR A 42 -3.60 11.94 -31.85
N ARG A 43 -3.08 12.66 -32.86
CA ARG A 43 -3.21 14.10 -32.96
C ARG A 43 -4.71 14.37 -32.87
N PHE A 44 -5.13 15.06 -31.82
CA PHE A 44 -6.51 15.48 -31.68
C PHE A 44 -6.87 16.27 -32.94
N VAL A 45 -7.70 15.69 -33.80
CA VAL A 45 -8.31 16.39 -34.92
C VAL A 45 -9.61 16.96 -34.34
N PRO A 46 -9.67 18.28 -34.06
CA PRO A 46 -10.91 18.87 -33.57
C PRO A 46 -12.01 18.64 -34.62
N PRO A 47 -13.26 18.39 -34.19
CA PRO A 47 -14.37 18.29 -35.13
C PRO A 47 -14.47 19.58 -35.93
N GLN A 48 -14.61 19.46 -37.26
CA GLN A 48 -14.88 20.59 -38.14
C GLN A 48 -16.15 21.29 -37.65
N SER A 49 -15.96 22.50 -37.14
CA SER A 49 -17.05 23.41 -36.81
C SER A 49 -17.79 23.75 -38.10
N ALA A 50 -19.03 23.28 -38.23
CA ALA A 50 -19.98 23.90 -39.13
C ALA A 50 -20.07 25.39 -38.74
N GLU A 51 -19.61 26.24 -39.66
CA GLU A 51 -19.55 27.69 -39.51
C GLU A 51 -20.96 28.25 -39.29
N SER A 52 -21.26 28.58 -38.03
CA SER A 52 -22.28 29.56 -37.70
C SER A 52 -21.55 30.84 -37.29
N SER A 53 -21.27 31.66 -38.30
CA SER A 53 -20.68 32.97 -38.19
C SER A 53 -21.62 33.92 -37.42
N ARG A 54 -21.50 33.94 -36.10
CA ARG A 54 -21.95 35.10 -35.33
C ARG A 54 -20.89 36.18 -35.46
N GLN A 55 -21.16 37.15 -36.32
CA GLN A 55 -20.35 38.35 -36.48
C GLN A 55 -20.16 39.02 -35.12
N LEU A 56 -18.88 39.20 -34.79
CA LEU A 56 -18.41 40.17 -33.83
C LEU A 56 -18.93 41.54 -34.28
N TYR A 57 -19.54 42.30 -33.38
CA TYR A 57 -19.94 43.69 -33.64
C TYR A 57 -18.71 44.49 -34.10
N ASP A 58 -18.75 44.94 -35.34
CA ASP A 58 -17.81 45.87 -35.93
C ASP A 58 -18.25 47.29 -35.57
N PHE A 59 -17.34 48.05 -35.00
CA PHE A 59 -17.54 49.39 -34.45
C PHE A 59 -16.89 50.36 -35.42
N ASP A 60 -17.49 50.58 -36.59
CA ASP A 60 -17.30 51.76 -37.45
C ASP A 60 -17.96 51.51 -38.81
N GLN A 61 -19.18 52.05 -39.03
CA GLN A 61 -19.56 52.80 -40.23
C GLN A 61 -21.05 53.20 -40.24
N PRO A 62 -21.40 54.34 -40.87
CA PRO A 62 -22.66 55.03 -40.65
C PRO A 62 -23.75 54.51 -41.59
N HIS A 63 -24.90 54.12 -41.06
CA HIS A 63 -26.07 53.86 -41.88
C HIS A 63 -26.93 55.13 -42.00
N GLU A 64 -26.93 55.69 -43.20
CA GLU A 64 -27.96 56.61 -43.69
C GLU A 64 -29.33 55.96 -43.52
N THR A 65 -30.25 56.66 -42.87
CA THR A 65 -31.65 56.25 -42.79
C THR A 65 -32.45 57.16 -43.70
N GLN A 66 -33.09 56.58 -44.72
CA GLN A 66 -34.04 57.27 -45.59
C GLN A 66 -35.27 57.70 -44.78
N PHE A 67 -35.61 58.98 -44.91
CA PHE A 67 -36.79 59.60 -44.31
C PHE A 67 -38.02 59.33 -45.19
N ALA A 68 -39.07 58.74 -44.62
CA ALA A 68 -40.40 58.80 -45.19
C ALA A 68 -41.06 60.12 -44.75
N GLU A 69 -41.30 60.98 -45.73
CA GLU A 69 -41.91 62.30 -45.59
C GLU A 69 -43.44 62.17 -45.62
N TYR A 70 -44.11 62.57 -44.54
CA TYR A 70 -45.50 63.06 -44.57
C TYR A 70 -45.63 64.21 -43.57
N GLY A 71 -45.96 65.38 -44.12
CA GLY A 71 -45.89 66.66 -43.44
C GLY A 71 -47.12 67.05 -42.62
N ASN A 72 -46.86 68.08 -41.80
CA ASN A 72 -47.73 69.11 -41.27
C ASN A 72 -48.97 68.70 -40.46
N SER A 73 -48.97 69.03 -39.17
CA SER A 73 -49.72 70.21 -38.67
C SER A 73 -49.54 70.44 -37.16
N ALA A 74 -49.17 71.69 -36.84
CA ALA A 74 -49.53 72.53 -35.68
C ALA A 74 -49.73 71.92 -34.28
N GLY A 75 -48.90 72.39 -33.34
CA GLY A 75 -49.33 72.85 -32.01
C GLY A 75 -49.35 71.81 -30.89
N GLY A 76 -48.43 71.96 -29.93
CA GLY A 76 -48.51 71.27 -28.64
C GLY A 76 -47.20 71.26 -27.88
N ASP A 77 -47.10 72.12 -26.88
CA ASP A 77 -46.10 72.06 -25.80
C ASP A 77 -46.06 70.65 -25.18
N ASN A 78 -44.87 70.03 -25.16
CA ASN A 78 -44.54 68.94 -24.24
C ASN A 78 -43.04 68.65 -24.27
N SER A 79 -42.29 69.31 -23.37
CA SER A 79 -40.95 68.89 -22.99
C SER A 79 -41.00 67.57 -22.20
N GLN A 80 -40.87 66.44 -22.89
CA GLN A 80 -40.62 65.13 -22.26
C GLN A 80 -39.14 64.77 -22.41
N ARG A 81 -38.43 64.78 -21.28
CA ARG A 81 -37.04 64.33 -21.17
C ARG A 81 -36.95 62.82 -21.45
N PRO A 82 -35.87 62.31 -22.07
CA PRO A 82 -35.71 60.88 -22.33
C PRO A 82 -35.65 60.08 -21.02
N PRO A 83 -36.18 58.83 -20.99
CA PRO A 83 -36.15 58.00 -19.79
C PRO A 83 -34.71 57.64 -19.41
N GLU A 84 -34.32 57.92 -18.16
CA GLU A 84 -33.02 57.57 -17.62
C GLU A 84 -32.80 56.04 -17.63
N PRO A 85 -31.58 55.55 -17.95
CA PRO A 85 -31.28 54.12 -17.87
C PRO A 85 -31.36 53.62 -16.41
N PRO A 86 -31.77 52.35 -16.17
CA PRO A 86 -32.03 51.83 -14.83
C PRO A 86 -30.76 51.87 -13.96
N ARG A 87 -30.80 52.70 -12.91
CA ARG A 87 -29.69 53.04 -12.02
C ARG A 87 -29.32 51.96 -10.98
N HIS A 88 -29.28 50.65 -11.25
CA HIS A 88 -28.88 49.68 -10.19
C HIS A 88 -28.09 48.40 -10.60
N PRO A 89 -26.95 48.47 -11.31
CA PRO A 89 -26.08 47.28 -11.49
C PRO A 89 -25.19 46.95 -10.27
N HIS A 90 -25.02 47.87 -9.32
CA HIS A 90 -24.11 47.68 -8.17
C HIS A 90 -24.74 47.08 -6.90
N ALA A 91 -26.08 47.15 -6.75
CA ALA A 91 -26.75 46.67 -5.54
C ALA A 91 -26.76 45.14 -5.44
N TRP A 92 -26.94 44.45 -6.56
CA TRP A 92 -26.80 42.99 -6.68
C TRP A 92 -25.40 42.52 -6.27
N ARG A 93 -24.35 43.18 -6.78
CA ARG A 93 -22.96 42.76 -6.54
C ARG A 93 -22.60 42.90 -5.06
N ARG A 94 -23.10 43.94 -4.39
CA ARG A 94 -22.97 44.11 -2.94
C ARG A 94 -23.68 43.00 -2.17
N ARG A 95 -24.91 42.63 -2.55
CA ARG A 95 -25.63 41.51 -1.91
C ARG A 95 -24.89 40.18 -2.08
N VAL A 96 -24.35 39.89 -3.26
CA VAL A 96 -23.56 38.68 -3.49
C VAL A 96 -22.27 38.66 -2.66
N VAL A 97 -21.55 39.79 -2.58
CA VAL A 97 -20.34 39.90 -1.73
C VAL A 97 -20.68 39.78 -0.25
N TRP A 98 -21.78 40.36 0.21
CA TRP A 98 -22.26 40.22 1.59
C TRP A 98 -22.68 38.79 1.92
N CYS A 99 -23.43 38.14 1.03
CA CYS A 99 -23.80 36.73 1.19
C CYS A 99 -22.57 35.83 1.20
N GLY A 100 -21.59 36.07 0.31
CA GLY A 100 -20.33 35.34 0.29
C GLY A 100 -19.51 35.56 1.57
N GLY A 101 -19.45 36.80 2.07
CA GLY A 101 -18.77 37.14 3.33
C GLY A 101 -19.43 36.49 4.55
N ILE A 102 -20.77 36.48 4.62
CA ILE A 102 -21.52 35.79 5.67
C ILE A 102 -21.27 34.28 5.61
N LEU A 103 -21.29 33.68 4.41
CA LEU A 103 -21.03 32.25 4.24
C LEU A 103 -19.61 31.88 4.69
N LEU A 104 -18.61 32.69 4.32
CA LEU A 104 -17.21 32.52 4.77
C LEU A 104 -17.08 32.67 6.28
N LEU A 105 -17.77 33.65 6.88
CA LEU A 105 -17.76 33.86 8.32
C LEU A 105 -18.44 32.71 9.06
N LEU A 106 -19.54 32.19 8.53
CA LEU A 106 -20.26 31.03 9.08
C LEU A 106 -19.42 29.76 8.95
N TRP A 107 -18.73 29.57 7.82
CA TRP A 107 -17.78 28.47 7.62
C TRP A 107 -16.59 28.56 8.58
N ALA A 108 -16.00 29.75 8.76
CA ALA A 108 -14.93 29.98 9.72
C ALA A 108 -15.40 29.78 11.17
N LEU A 109 -16.63 30.20 11.50
CA LEU A 109 -17.23 30.02 12.83
C LEU A 109 -17.48 28.54 13.12
N LEU A 110 -17.98 27.78 12.14
CA LEU A 110 -18.18 26.32 12.26
C LEU A 110 -16.85 25.57 12.42
N PHE A 111 -15.79 26.07 11.79
CA PHE A 111 -14.45 25.53 11.94
C PHE A 111 -13.75 25.94 13.24
N MET A 112 -14.08 27.09 13.84
CA MET A 112 -13.44 27.60 15.07
C MET A 112 -14.19 27.27 16.36
N LEU A 113 -15.53 27.17 16.34
CA LEU A 113 -16.29 26.86 17.56
C LEU A 113 -16.33 25.35 17.83
N PRO A 114 -16.32 24.95 19.12
CA PRO A 114 -16.52 23.56 19.53
C PRO A 114 -18.02 23.19 19.44
N ILE A 115 -18.60 23.27 18.24
CA ILE A 115 -19.98 22.83 18.01
C ILE A 115 -19.98 21.31 17.87
N PRO A 116 -20.80 20.57 18.63
CA PRO A 116 -20.95 19.13 18.46
C PRO A 116 -21.45 18.84 17.04
N PHE A 117 -20.62 18.19 16.24
CA PHE A 117 -20.91 17.90 14.85
C PHE A 117 -20.39 16.52 14.47
N GLY A 118 -21.33 15.58 14.30
CA GLY A 118 -21.09 14.20 13.89
C GLY A 118 -20.73 13.22 15.01
N THR A 119 -20.47 11.98 14.64
CA THR A 119 -20.12 10.88 15.57
C THR A 119 -18.90 10.10 15.10
N ILE A 120 -18.21 9.42 16.03
CA ILE A 120 -17.10 8.51 15.71
C ILE A 120 -17.57 7.09 15.98
N GLN A 121 -17.35 6.20 15.03
CA GLN A 121 -17.64 4.78 15.16
C GLN A 121 -16.35 3.99 14.95
N VAL A 122 -16.07 3.06 15.86
CA VAL A 122 -14.90 2.16 15.75
C VAL A 122 -15.39 0.76 15.40
N THR A 123 -14.76 0.12 14.42
CA THR A 123 -15.07 -1.25 13.98
C THR A 123 -13.80 -2.06 13.77
N GLY A 124 -13.91 -3.40 13.81
CA GLY A 124 -12.80 -4.31 13.50
C GLY A 124 -11.86 -4.63 14.67
N SER A 125 -12.12 -4.09 15.85
CA SER A 125 -11.42 -4.47 17.09
C SER A 125 -12.36 -4.41 18.29
N ASP A 126 -12.22 -5.38 19.19
CA ASP A 126 -12.89 -5.38 20.50
C ASP A 126 -11.99 -4.78 21.60
N LYS A 127 -10.70 -4.64 21.32
CA LYS A 127 -9.69 -4.10 22.24
C LYS A 127 -9.54 -2.58 22.14
N VAL A 128 -9.77 -2.00 20.96
CA VAL A 128 -9.64 -0.55 20.71
C VAL A 128 -11.00 0.11 20.75
N THR A 129 -11.20 0.99 21.72
CA THR A 129 -12.49 1.66 21.97
C THR A 129 -12.58 3.03 21.31
N VAL A 130 -13.79 3.59 21.23
CA VAL A 130 -13.99 4.99 20.79
C VAL A 130 -13.19 5.97 21.67
N SER A 131 -13.11 5.72 22.98
CA SER A 131 -12.30 6.52 23.90
C SER A 131 -10.81 6.47 23.56
N ASP A 132 -10.28 5.31 23.17
CA ASP A 132 -8.87 5.18 22.76
C ASP A 132 -8.60 5.97 21.49
N VAL A 133 -9.52 5.90 20.52
CA VAL A 133 -9.45 6.68 19.27
C VAL A 133 -9.50 8.18 19.55
N MET A 134 -10.37 8.62 20.44
CA MET A 134 -10.44 10.01 20.86
C MET A 134 -9.15 10.45 21.57
N ALA A 135 -8.60 9.61 22.44
CA ALA A 135 -7.33 9.89 23.14
C ALA A 135 -6.17 10.00 22.14
N ALA A 136 -6.02 9.04 21.23
CA ALA A 136 -5.00 9.06 20.17
C ALA A 136 -5.14 10.31 19.28
N GLY A 137 -6.37 10.66 18.91
CA GLY A 137 -6.66 11.85 18.12
C GLY A 137 -6.52 13.18 18.85
N ASN A 138 -6.35 13.18 20.19
CA ASN A 138 -6.53 14.37 21.03
C ASN A 138 -7.89 15.05 20.77
N ILE A 139 -8.93 14.26 20.54
CA ILE A 139 -10.30 14.71 20.25
C ILE A 139 -11.02 14.85 21.59
N ARG A 140 -11.54 16.04 21.88
CA ARG A 140 -12.29 16.33 23.11
C ARG A 140 -13.79 16.37 22.82
N TYR A 141 -14.58 16.11 23.85
CA TYR A 141 -16.01 16.43 23.81
C TYR A 141 -16.23 17.93 24.03
N PRO A 142 -17.16 18.57 23.29
CA PRO A 142 -17.96 18.03 22.18
C PRO A 142 -17.15 17.78 20.89
N ILE A 143 -17.44 16.67 20.18
CA ILE A 143 -16.72 16.27 18.96
C ILE A 143 -17.10 17.19 17.80
N ASN A 144 -16.10 17.74 17.10
CA ASN A 144 -16.29 18.42 15.82
C ASN A 144 -15.53 17.64 14.73
N LEU A 145 -16.25 16.85 13.92
CA LEU A 145 -15.64 16.02 12.87
C LEU A 145 -14.83 16.84 11.85
N LEU A 146 -15.18 18.11 11.60
CA LEU A 146 -14.50 18.94 10.61
C LEU A 146 -13.07 19.34 11.02
N GLN A 147 -12.78 19.31 12.32
CA GLN A 147 -11.47 19.65 12.87
C GLN A 147 -10.53 18.43 12.96
N ILE A 148 -11.03 17.22 12.68
CA ILE A 148 -10.24 16.00 12.82
C ILE A 148 -9.34 15.83 11.61
N ASN A 149 -8.03 15.85 11.85
CA ASN A 149 -7.06 15.40 10.87
C ASN A 149 -7.03 13.87 10.86
N THR A 150 -7.70 13.28 9.88
CA THR A 150 -7.84 11.83 9.72
C THR A 150 -6.50 11.13 9.50
N SER A 151 -5.61 11.71 8.69
CA SER A 151 -4.29 11.14 8.43
C SER A 151 -3.42 11.12 9.70
N GLN A 152 -3.43 12.20 10.49
CA GLN A 152 -2.72 12.23 11.75
C GLN A 152 -3.34 11.27 12.79
N LEU A 153 -4.66 11.12 12.78
CA LEU A 153 -5.34 10.14 13.62
C LEU A 153 -4.92 8.71 13.26
N GLU A 154 -4.91 8.36 11.97
CA GLU A 154 -4.44 7.05 11.49
C GLU A 154 -2.99 6.78 11.90
N GLU A 155 -2.09 7.74 11.68
CA GLU A 155 -0.68 7.62 12.06
C GLU A 155 -0.51 7.38 13.57
N ARG A 156 -1.23 8.14 14.40
CA ARG A 156 -1.16 7.96 15.87
C ARG A 156 -1.73 6.62 16.31
N LEU A 157 -2.81 6.16 15.68
CA LEU A 157 -3.38 4.85 15.97
C LEU A 157 -2.44 3.71 15.57
N GLN A 158 -1.66 3.85 14.50
CA GLN A 158 -0.65 2.85 14.11
C GLN A 158 0.49 2.71 15.13
N HIS A 159 0.71 3.70 15.99
CA HIS A 159 1.66 3.60 17.10
C HIS A 159 1.12 2.81 18.30
N ASP A 160 -0.20 2.56 18.38
CA ASP A 160 -0.75 1.62 19.35
C ASP A 160 -0.29 0.20 18.98
N LEU A 161 0.32 -0.50 19.94
CA LEU A 161 0.86 -1.83 19.72
C LEU A 161 -0.21 -2.87 19.39
N ARG A 162 -1.46 -2.61 19.78
CA ARG A 162 -2.62 -3.48 19.50
C ARG A 162 -3.12 -3.34 18.05
N VAL A 163 -2.74 -2.26 17.36
CA VAL A 163 -3.25 -1.90 16.03
C VAL A 163 -2.23 -2.27 14.97
N GLU A 164 -2.61 -3.13 14.03
CA GLU A 164 -1.81 -3.40 12.83
C GLU A 164 -2.00 -2.29 11.80
N THR A 165 -3.27 -2.01 11.46
CA THR A 165 -3.63 -0.91 10.58
C THR A 165 -4.87 -0.18 11.11
N ALA A 166 -4.92 1.12 10.88
CA ALA A 166 -6.08 1.95 11.13
C ALA A 166 -6.45 2.69 9.84
N LYS A 167 -7.72 2.65 9.46
CA LYS A 167 -8.26 3.39 8.32
C LYS A 167 -9.47 4.18 8.75
N THR A 168 -9.51 5.43 8.34
CA THR A 168 -10.56 6.37 8.67
C THR A 168 -11.33 6.72 7.39
N THR A 169 -12.65 6.75 7.48
CA THR A 169 -13.50 7.06 6.33
C THR A 169 -14.75 7.78 6.81
N TYR A 170 -15.15 8.81 6.07
CA TYR A 170 -16.43 9.48 6.32
C TYR A 170 -17.57 8.67 5.71
N VAL A 171 -18.53 8.28 6.54
CA VAL A 171 -19.73 7.57 6.14
C VAL A 171 -20.97 8.40 6.48
N LEU A 172 -21.97 8.31 5.60
CA LEU A 172 -23.20 9.07 5.77
C LEU A 172 -24.14 8.40 6.79
N PRO A 173 -24.92 9.19 7.56
CA PRO A 173 -24.82 10.65 7.72
C PRO A 173 -23.83 11.04 8.85
N LEU A 174 -22.87 11.93 8.53
CA LEU A 174 -22.02 12.63 9.51
C LEU A 174 -21.28 11.73 10.53
N THR A 175 -20.74 10.60 10.07
CA THR A 175 -19.98 9.68 10.92
C THR A 175 -18.56 9.52 10.39
N LEU A 176 -17.58 9.61 11.29
CA LEU A 176 -16.21 9.18 11.02
C LEU A 176 -16.07 7.72 11.46
N GLN A 177 -16.03 6.81 10.50
CA GLN A 177 -15.77 5.40 10.74
C GLN A 177 -14.25 5.18 10.82
N VAL A 178 -13.80 4.57 11.92
CA VAL A 178 -12.43 4.16 12.14
C VAL A 178 -12.40 2.63 12.16
N THR A 179 -11.94 2.05 11.05
CA THR A 179 -11.75 0.60 10.91
C THR A 179 -10.37 0.24 11.42
N ILE A 180 -10.30 -0.55 12.48
CA ILE A 180 -9.08 -1.06 13.09
C ILE A 180 -8.87 -2.50 12.64
N THR A 181 -7.65 -2.85 12.26
CA THR A 181 -7.21 -4.24 12.14
C THR A 181 -6.32 -4.56 13.34
N GLU A 182 -6.71 -5.56 14.12
CA GLU A 182 -5.95 -5.98 15.29
C GLU A 182 -4.63 -6.65 14.91
N ARG A 183 -3.57 -6.25 15.59
CA ARG A 183 -2.26 -6.90 15.45
C ARG A 183 -2.27 -8.28 16.08
N GLN A 184 -1.86 -9.28 15.29
CA GLN A 184 -1.81 -10.67 15.70
C GLN A 184 -0.36 -11.13 15.92
N PRO A 185 -0.12 -12.04 16.88
CA PRO A 185 1.17 -12.69 17.02
C PRO A 185 1.45 -13.58 15.81
N ALA A 186 2.63 -13.42 15.21
CA ALA A 186 3.08 -14.22 14.07
C ALA A 186 4.13 -15.25 14.48
N ALA A 187 5.05 -14.90 15.38
CA ALA A 187 6.08 -15.80 15.87
C ALA A 187 6.65 -15.36 17.22
N VAL A 188 7.34 -16.28 17.91
CA VAL A 188 8.07 -16.00 19.16
C VAL A 188 9.56 -16.24 18.95
N VAL A 189 10.40 -15.33 19.46
CA VAL A 189 11.87 -15.40 19.33
C VAL A 189 12.52 -15.27 20.69
N ALA A 190 13.58 -16.05 20.94
CA ALA A 190 14.37 -15.92 22.16
C ALA A 190 15.14 -14.59 22.19
N THR A 191 15.16 -13.95 23.35
CA THR A 191 15.92 -12.71 23.63
C THR A 191 16.94 -12.94 24.73
N GLN A 192 17.76 -11.94 25.05
CA GLN A 192 18.71 -12.01 26.17
C GLN A 192 18.04 -12.36 27.50
N PHE A 193 16.82 -11.85 27.74
CA PHE A 193 16.13 -11.91 29.04
C PHE A 193 14.78 -12.64 29.02
N GLY A 194 14.50 -13.42 27.98
CA GLY A 194 13.26 -14.18 27.85
C GLY A 194 12.87 -14.39 26.39
N PHE A 195 11.64 -14.03 26.07
CA PHE A 195 11.03 -14.20 24.74
C PHE A 195 10.35 -12.91 24.30
N ALA A 196 10.40 -12.66 22.99
CA ALA A 196 9.67 -11.58 22.33
C ALA A 196 8.69 -12.19 21.33
N THR A 197 7.44 -11.76 21.39
CA THR A 197 6.43 -12.08 20.38
C THR A 197 6.46 -11.01 19.30
N LEU A 198 6.59 -11.45 18.05
CA LEU A 198 6.64 -10.61 16.87
C LEU A 198 5.32 -10.70 16.10
N ASP A 199 4.90 -9.60 15.49
CA ASP A 199 3.88 -9.61 14.44
C ASP A 199 4.46 -10.00 13.07
N ALA A 200 3.61 -10.06 12.05
CA ALA A 200 4.00 -10.42 10.69
C ALA A 200 5.02 -9.45 10.06
N SER A 201 5.07 -8.19 10.52
CA SER A 201 6.03 -7.19 10.07
C SER A 201 7.39 -7.29 10.78
N GLY A 202 7.46 -8.05 11.87
CA GLY A 202 8.63 -8.16 12.75
C GLY A 202 8.62 -7.17 13.91
N ARG A 203 7.49 -6.55 14.24
CA ARG A 203 7.36 -5.65 15.39
C ARG A 203 7.17 -6.46 16.67
N VAL A 204 7.90 -6.09 17.72
CA VAL A 204 7.76 -6.69 19.06
C VAL A 204 6.46 -6.21 19.71
N ILE A 205 5.50 -7.12 19.91
CA ILE A 205 4.16 -6.82 20.47
C ILE A 205 3.97 -7.30 21.90
N ASN A 206 4.79 -8.23 22.35
CA ASN A 206 4.79 -8.72 23.72
C ASN A 206 6.20 -9.20 24.10
N MET A 207 6.52 -9.18 25.39
CA MET A 207 7.74 -9.73 25.96
C MET A 207 7.45 -10.39 27.29
N GLY A 208 8.12 -11.50 27.58
CA GLY A 208 7.96 -12.22 28.84
C GLY A 208 9.15 -13.13 29.14
N SER A 209 9.26 -13.56 30.40
CA SER A 209 10.28 -14.56 30.81
C SER A 209 9.94 -15.97 30.33
N ALA A 210 8.69 -16.21 29.92
CA ALA A 210 8.18 -17.46 29.40
C ALA A 210 7.26 -17.20 28.20
N ILE A 211 7.01 -18.24 27.41
CA ILE A 211 6.06 -18.21 26.30
C ILE A 211 4.66 -18.41 26.88
N GLU A 212 3.85 -17.35 26.87
CA GLU A 212 2.46 -17.40 27.38
C GLU A 212 1.47 -17.87 26.30
N ASP A 213 1.71 -17.51 25.04
CA ASP A 213 0.88 -17.88 23.90
C ASP A 213 1.59 -18.95 23.06
N THR A 214 1.07 -20.18 23.13
CA THR A 214 1.57 -21.32 22.36
C THR A 214 0.97 -21.43 20.95
N ALA A 215 0.09 -20.51 20.54
CA ALA A 215 -0.50 -20.55 19.20
C ALA A 215 0.46 -20.04 18.11
N ALA A 216 1.49 -19.27 18.48
CA ALA A 216 2.47 -18.73 17.56
C ALA A 216 3.72 -19.64 17.44
N PRO A 217 4.21 -19.94 16.23
CA PRO A 217 5.43 -20.72 16.03
C PRO A 217 6.67 -20.05 16.62
N ILE A 218 7.66 -20.86 17.01
CA ILE A 218 8.94 -20.37 17.54
C ILE A 218 9.94 -20.18 16.39
N ILE A 219 10.67 -19.07 16.36
CA ILE A 219 11.86 -18.91 15.52
C ILE A 219 13.09 -19.19 16.40
N SER A 220 13.81 -20.26 16.08
CA SER A 220 14.95 -20.78 16.86
C SER A 220 16.28 -20.64 16.10
N GLY A 221 17.39 -21.00 16.75
CA GLY A 221 18.73 -20.89 16.16
C GLY A 221 19.27 -19.45 16.11
N ILE A 222 18.48 -18.48 16.56
CA ILE A 222 18.89 -17.08 16.74
C ILE A 222 18.45 -16.57 18.11
N LYS A 223 19.26 -15.68 18.69
CA LYS A 223 18.95 -14.98 19.94
C LYS A 223 19.04 -13.48 19.72
N LEU A 224 17.94 -12.79 19.96
CA LEU A 224 17.90 -11.33 19.91
C LEU A 224 18.63 -10.74 21.13
N GLY A 225 19.29 -9.60 20.92
CA GLY A 225 19.98 -8.86 21.98
C GLY A 225 19.00 -8.07 22.85
N ASN A 226 19.32 -6.80 23.09
CA ASN A 226 18.43 -5.88 23.81
C ASN A 226 17.32 -5.40 22.88
N VAL A 227 16.21 -6.13 22.87
CA VAL A 227 14.98 -5.72 22.17
C VAL A 227 13.96 -5.22 23.18
N LEU A 228 13.21 -4.20 22.77
CA LEU A 228 12.16 -3.57 23.56
C LEU A 228 10.79 -3.74 22.90
N LEU A 229 9.76 -3.52 23.71
CA LEU A 229 8.39 -3.53 23.24
C LEU A 229 8.19 -2.40 22.20
N GLY A 230 7.65 -2.75 21.04
CA GLY A 230 7.45 -1.82 19.92
C GLY A 230 8.61 -1.74 18.94
N ASP A 231 9.77 -2.35 19.23
CA ASP A 231 10.91 -2.38 18.29
C ASP A 231 10.54 -3.12 17.00
N LEU A 232 11.11 -2.67 15.88
CA LEU A 232 11.01 -3.36 14.59
C LEU A 232 12.28 -4.19 14.36
N ILE A 233 12.12 -5.51 14.26
CA ILE A 233 13.23 -6.43 14.05
C ILE A 233 13.53 -6.55 12.56
N GLU A 234 14.69 -6.03 12.14
CA GLU A 234 15.07 -5.99 10.72
C GLU A 234 16.02 -7.10 10.27
N VAL A 235 16.24 -8.12 11.11
CA VAL A 235 17.16 -9.22 10.81
C VAL A 235 16.65 -10.04 9.63
N PRO A 236 17.43 -10.21 8.53
CA PRO A 236 16.95 -10.84 7.29
C PRO A 236 16.38 -12.25 7.46
N VAL A 237 17.02 -13.10 8.27
CA VAL A 237 16.53 -14.47 8.49
C VAL A 237 15.22 -14.52 9.27
N ILE A 238 15.00 -13.58 10.19
CA ILE A 238 13.73 -13.45 10.92
C ILE A 238 12.64 -12.93 9.97
N LYS A 239 12.93 -11.89 9.18
CA LYS A 239 12.01 -11.40 8.14
C LYS A 239 11.65 -12.50 7.14
N GLY A 240 12.62 -13.33 6.75
CA GLY A 240 12.39 -14.51 5.92
C GLY A 240 11.43 -15.49 6.57
N ALA A 241 11.70 -15.93 7.80
CA ALA A 241 10.83 -16.84 8.55
C ALA A 241 9.40 -16.29 8.69
N LEU A 242 9.26 -14.99 9.00
CA LEU A 242 7.96 -14.32 9.05
C LEU A 242 7.27 -14.31 7.69
N THR A 243 8.00 -14.05 6.59
CA THR A 243 7.46 -14.11 5.22
C THR A 243 6.91 -15.50 4.90
N TYR A 244 7.65 -16.55 5.26
CA TYR A 244 7.16 -17.93 5.14
C TYR A 244 5.87 -18.15 5.94
N LEU A 245 5.83 -17.76 7.21
CA LEU A 245 4.65 -17.92 8.07
C LEU A 245 3.43 -17.12 7.60
N SER A 246 3.65 -15.94 7.05
CA SER A 246 2.61 -15.08 6.49
C SER A 246 2.06 -15.61 5.17
N SER A 247 2.85 -16.37 4.42
CA SER A 247 2.41 -17.00 3.17
C SER A 247 1.57 -18.27 3.35
N LEU A 248 1.58 -18.85 4.56
CA LEU A 248 0.73 -19.99 4.92
C LEU A 248 -0.72 -19.56 5.19
N SER A 249 -1.66 -20.48 4.96
CA SER A 249 -3.03 -20.32 5.46
C SER A 249 -3.07 -20.40 7.01
N ALA A 250 -4.22 -20.11 7.61
CA ALA A 250 -4.39 -20.29 9.06
C ALA A 250 -4.19 -21.77 9.49
N GLU A 251 -4.62 -22.73 8.66
CA GLU A 251 -4.40 -24.16 8.88
C GLU A 251 -2.92 -24.52 8.76
N GLY A 252 -2.27 -24.04 7.69
CA GLY A 252 -0.84 -24.24 7.47
C GLY A 252 -0.01 -23.68 8.62
N ARG A 253 -0.31 -22.46 9.08
CA ARG A 253 0.39 -21.81 10.20
C ARG A 253 0.21 -22.59 11.51
N SER A 254 -0.98 -23.10 11.77
CA SER A 254 -1.27 -23.93 12.96
C SER A 254 -0.59 -25.30 12.91
N SER A 255 -0.10 -25.70 11.74
CA SER A 255 0.63 -26.96 11.55
C SER A 255 2.12 -26.82 11.78
N ILE A 256 2.67 -25.61 11.86
CA ILE A 256 4.09 -25.33 12.10
C ILE A 256 4.32 -25.01 13.58
N ALA A 257 5.25 -25.71 14.21
CA ALA A 257 5.66 -25.45 15.60
C ALA A 257 6.89 -24.54 15.68
N GLU A 258 7.85 -24.73 14.79
CA GLU A 258 9.15 -24.06 14.86
C GLU A 258 9.71 -23.77 13.47
N ILE A 259 10.50 -22.70 13.35
CA ILE A 259 11.40 -22.45 12.23
C ILE A 259 12.80 -22.21 12.78
N ASN A 260 13.71 -23.14 12.53
CA ASN A 260 15.10 -23.00 12.88
C ASN A 260 15.83 -22.19 11.81
N VAL A 261 16.44 -21.09 12.22
CA VAL A 261 17.20 -20.16 11.37
C VAL A 261 18.69 -20.09 11.75
N GLY A 262 19.18 -21.08 12.50
CA GLY A 262 20.57 -21.11 12.96
C GLY A 262 21.59 -21.26 11.82
N ASP A 263 21.19 -21.93 10.74
CA ASP A 263 21.94 -21.95 9.48
C ASP A 263 21.19 -21.14 8.42
N THR A 264 21.79 -20.02 7.99
CA THR A 264 21.21 -19.12 6.99
C THR A 264 21.02 -19.74 5.60
N GLN A 265 21.70 -20.86 5.32
CA GLN A 265 21.60 -21.59 4.05
C GLN A 265 20.65 -22.78 4.14
N GLN A 266 20.25 -23.17 5.35
CA GLN A 266 19.45 -24.37 5.64
C GLN A 266 18.46 -24.08 6.77
N LEU A 267 17.47 -23.24 6.46
CA LEU A 267 16.30 -23.05 7.30
C LEU A 267 15.47 -24.34 7.29
N ILE A 268 15.01 -24.74 8.47
CA ILE A 268 14.16 -25.92 8.64
C ILE A 268 12.94 -25.51 9.45
N ALA A 269 11.76 -25.70 8.88
CA ALA A 269 10.51 -25.63 9.63
C ALA A 269 10.18 -27.01 10.20
N TYR A 270 9.66 -27.07 11.41
CA TYR A 270 9.16 -28.28 12.02
C TYR A 270 7.67 -28.16 12.22
N THR A 271 6.92 -29.18 11.82
CA THR A 271 5.51 -29.25 12.14
C THR A 271 5.26 -29.56 13.61
N VAL A 272 4.01 -29.42 14.05
CA VAL A 272 3.58 -29.79 15.40
C VAL A 272 3.81 -31.28 15.70
N ASP A 273 3.73 -32.15 14.71
CA ASP A 273 4.06 -33.58 14.81
C ASP A 273 5.56 -33.89 14.63
N GLY A 274 6.41 -32.87 14.46
CA GLY A 274 7.86 -32.99 14.42
C GLY A 274 8.45 -33.36 13.05
N LEU A 275 7.66 -33.32 11.98
CA LEU A 275 8.13 -33.56 10.62
C LEU A 275 8.96 -32.34 10.15
N PRO A 276 10.23 -32.53 9.75
CA PRO A 276 11.06 -31.46 9.22
C PRO A 276 10.73 -31.13 7.76
N LEU A 277 10.66 -29.83 7.48
CA LEU A 277 10.54 -29.21 6.17
C LEU A 277 11.81 -28.41 5.92
N HIS A 278 12.67 -28.92 5.05
CA HIS A 278 13.88 -28.25 4.62
C HIS A 278 13.50 -27.14 3.65
N LEU A 279 13.62 -25.89 4.11
CA LEU A 279 13.29 -24.71 3.33
C LEU A 279 14.49 -24.20 2.52
N GLY A 280 15.72 -24.63 2.86
CA GLY A 280 16.94 -24.09 2.26
C GLY A 280 17.22 -22.66 2.75
N ASP A 281 17.70 -21.78 1.89
CA ASP A 281 17.97 -20.38 2.27
C ASP A 281 16.70 -19.51 2.30
N ILE A 282 16.90 -18.20 2.53
CA ILE A 282 15.82 -17.20 2.59
C ILE A 282 15.17 -16.87 1.24
N THR A 283 15.54 -17.53 0.14
CA THR A 283 14.97 -17.27 -1.18
C THR A 283 13.57 -17.87 -1.32
N GLU A 284 12.67 -17.14 -1.99
CA GLU A 284 11.33 -17.61 -2.36
C GLU A 284 10.48 -18.17 -1.19
N LEU A 285 10.71 -17.68 0.03
CA LEU A 285 10.00 -18.16 1.24
C LEU A 285 8.48 -17.91 1.17
N ASP A 286 8.06 -16.88 0.45
CA ASP A 286 6.66 -16.58 0.10
C ASP A 286 6.01 -17.68 -0.77
N LYS A 287 6.80 -18.35 -1.61
CA LYS A 287 6.32 -19.47 -2.45
C LYS A 287 6.45 -20.82 -1.72
N LYS A 288 7.46 -20.96 -0.87
CA LYS A 288 7.72 -22.18 -0.10
C LYS A 288 6.65 -22.45 0.94
N GLY A 289 5.97 -21.44 1.50
CA GLY A 289 4.84 -21.65 2.43
C GLY A 289 3.68 -22.42 1.79
N PRO A 290 3.04 -21.92 0.73
CA PRO A 290 1.96 -22.64 0.04
C PRO A 290 2.39 -24.02 -0.47
N LEU A 291 3.63 -24.16 -0.95
CA LEU A 291 4.19 -25.44 -1.35
C LEU A 291 4.27 -26.42 -0.17
N SER A 292 4.77 -25.97 0.98
CA SER A 292 4.84 -26.75 2.22
C SER A 292 3.46 -27.26 2.63
N GLU A 293 2.45 -26.39 2.62
CA GLU A 293 1.08 -26.74 2.97
C GLU A 293 0.51 -27.82 2.04
N ASN A 294 0.76 -27.69 0.73
CA ASN A 294 0.34 -28.70 -0.25
C ASN A 294 1.06 -30.03 -0.05
N MET A 295 2.38 -30.02 0.18
CA MET A 295 3.15 -31.24 0.44
C MET A 295 2.68 -31.94 1.73
N LEU A 296 2.40 -31.18 2.79
CA LEU A 296 1.86 -31.74 4.04
C LEU A 296 0.48 -32.38 3.84
N ARG A 297 -0.41 -31.75 3.07
CA ARG A 297 -1.70 -32.33 2.68
C ARG A 297 -1.53 -33.62 1.90
N ASP A 298 -0.58 -33.67 0.96
CA ASP A 298 -0.28 -34.85 0.17
C ASP A 298 0.25 -36.02 1.03
N VAL A 299 1.17 -35.75 1.95
CA VAL A 299 1.71 -36.74 2.90
C VAL A 299 0.57 -37.33 3.74
N LYS A 300 -0.30 -36.46 4.29
CA LYS A 300 -1.45 -36.87 5.10
C LYS A 300 -2.48 -37.67 4.30
N ALA A 301 -2.81 -37.22 3.09
CA ALA A 301 -3.80 -37.88 2.23
C ALA A 301 -3.34 -39.26 1.76
N ARG A 302 -2.03 -39.43 1.50
CA ARG A 302 -1.45 -40.69 1.05
C ARG A 302 -1.05 -41.63 2.19
N GLY A 303 -1.09 -41.16 3.44
CA GLY A 303 -0.65 -41.93 4.61
C GLY A 303 0.83 -42.29 4.58
N VAL A 304 1.66 -41.43 3.98
CA VAL A 304 3.09 -41.69 3.83
C VAL A 304 3.82 -41.36 5.13
N ALA A 305 4.63 -42.29 5.63
CA ALA A 305 5.56 -42.01 6.72
C ALA A 305 6.76 -41.21 6.19
N ALA A 306 6.61 -39.90 6.03
CA ALA A 306 7.70 -39.04 5.57
C ALA A 306 8.76 -38.87 6.68
N GLN A 307 10.04 -38.93 6.30
CA GLN A 307 11.16 -38.56 7.18
C GLN A 307 11.39 -37.05 7.16
N TYR A 308 11.35 -36.46 5.96
CA TYR A 308 11.44 -35.02 5.76
C TYR A 308 10.85 -34.62 4.42
N LEU A 309 10.51 -33.34 4.29
CA LEU A 309 10.09 -32.70 3.04
C LEU A 309 11.20 -31.73 2.62
N ASP A 310 11.68 -31.84 1.39
CA ASP A 310 12.52 -30.83 0.76
C ASP A 310 11.64 -29.86 -0.03
N VAL A 311 11.50 -28.65 0.50
CA VAL A 311 10.61 -27.61 -0.02
C VAL A 311 11.38 -26.73 -1.01
N ASN A 312 11.78 -27.35 -2.12
CA ASN A 312 12.40 -26.66 -3.24
C ASN A 312 11.34 -26.33 -4.30
N VAL A 313 11.18 -25.06 -4.65
CA VAL A 313 10.17 -24.59 -5.62
C VAL A 313 10.33 -25.26 -6.99
N LYS A 314 11.55 -25.62 -7.39
CA LYS A 314 11.83 -26.24 -8.69
C LYS A 314 11.70 -27.76 -8.67
N ALA A 315 12.03 -28.38 -7.55
CA ALA A 315 12.12 -29.83 -7.43
C ALA A 315 11.74 -30.28 -6.00
N PRO A 316 10.47 -30.16 -5.60
CA PRO A 316 10.05 -30.59 -4.28
C PRO A 316 10.16 -32.10 -4.14
N PHE A 317 10.59 -32.57 -2.98
CA PHE A 317 10.82 -34.00 -2.74
C PHE A 317 10.34 -34.42 -1.36
N ILE A 318 9.72 -35.59 -1.27
CA ILE A 318 9.30 -36.21 0.00
C ILE A 318 10.22 -37.40 0.24
N LYS A 319 11.02 -37.34 1.31
CA LYS A 319 11.85 -38.46 1.71
C LYS A 319 11.03 -39.44 2.54
N THR A 320 11.03 -40.70 2.14
CA THR A 320 10.50 -41.84 2.90
C THR A 320 11.63 -42.74 3.40
N PRO A 321 11.36 -43.63 4.38
CA PRO A 321 12.29 -44.64 4.88
C PRO A 321 13.04 -45.44 3.82
#